data_AF-A0A7S2Z629-F1
#
_entry.id   AF-A0A7S2Z629-F1
#
_cell.length_a   1.000
_cell.length_b   1.000
_cell.length_c   1.000
_cell.angle_alpha   90.00
_cell.angle_beta   90.00
_cell.angle_gamma   90.00
#
_symmetry.space_group_name_H-M   'P 1'
#
loop_
_entity.id
_entity.type
_entity.pdbx_description
1 polymer ?
#
loop_
_entity_poly.entity_id
_entity_poly.type
_entity_poly.pdbx_seq_one_letter_code
_entity_poly.pdbx_strand_id
1 'polypeptide(L)'
;MSVGTGVAVICADSVTEGSGALMDSLSRTHEVVAITWPQVQAFAGNILEVVDARGLPAMVMSTQAYRAFTDEQKRVIERHCPGGLHHAPVDTLERIGGGGVRCCIAELF
;
A
#
# COMPACT_ATOMS: atom_id res chain seq x y z
N MET A 1 2.32 0.89 -6.54
CA MET A 1 2.81 1.96 -5.65
C MET A 1 1.59 2.57 -4.97
N SER A 2 1.70 2.82 -3.67
CA SER A 2 0.71 3.56 -2.88
C SER A 2 1.41 4.66 -2.11
N VAL A 3 0.82 5.85 -2.05
CA VAL A 3 1.37 7.02 -1.35
C VAL A 3 0.23 7.56 -0.49
N GLY A 4 0.35 7.40 0.83
CA GLY A 4 -0.55 7.98 1.82
C GLY A 4 -0.04 9.33 2.31
N THR A 5 -0.59 9.83 3.41
CA THR A 5 -0.19 11.13 3.97
C THR A 5 1.21 11.12 4.60
N GLY A 6 1.61 10.02 5.24
CA GLY A 6 2.91 9.89 5.93
C GLY A 6 3.76 8.69 5.51
N VAL A 7 3.18 7.75 4.78
CA VAL A 7 3.84 6.50 4.37
C VAL A 7 3.72 6.28 2.86
N ALA A 8 4.79 5.78 2.24
CA ALA A 8 4.81 5.42 0.82
C ALA A 8 5.25 3.96 0.65
N VAL A 9 4.45 3.16 -0.07
CA VAL A 9 4.74 1.76 -0.40
C VAL A 9 5.14 1.64 -1.86
N ILE A 10 6.39 1.20 -2.10
CA ILE A 10 6.98 1.17 -3.44
C ILE A 10 7.92 -0.02 -3.65
N CYS A 11 7.90 -0.57 -4.86
CA CYS A 11 8.91 -1.52 -5.32
C CYS A 11 9.95 -0.77 -6.13
N ALA A 12 11.11 -0.46 -5.54
CA ALA A 12 12.19 0.27 -6.23
C ALA A 12 12.68 -0.49 -7.47
N ASP A 13 12.69 -1.82 -7.43
CA ASP A 13 13.09 -2.69 -8.53
C ASP A 13 12.16 -2.61 -9.76
N SER A 14 10.94 -2.08 -9.59
CA SER A 14 9.99 -1.86 -10.69
C SER A 14 10.25 -0.57 -11.47
N VAL A 15 11.18 0.27 -11.01
CA VAL A 15 11.52 1.57 -11.60
C VAL A 15 12.84 1.45 -12.35
N THR A 16 12.78 1.41 -13.67
CA THR A 16 13.94 1.14 -14.55
C THR A 16 14.95 2.28 -14.60
N GLU A 17 14.51 3.53 -14.45
CA GLU A 17 15.36 4.73 -14.48
C GLU A 17 14.97 5.67 -13.33
N GLY A 18 15.97 6.25 -12.66
CA GLY A 18 15.73 7.24 -11.61
C GLY A 18 15.20 6.71 -10.28
N SER A 19 15.30 5.40 -10.02
CA SER A 19 14.85 4.79 -8.75
C SER A 19 15.48 5.46 -7.52
N GLY A 20 16.78 5.78 -7.56
CA GLY A 20 17.45 6.52 -6.48
C GLY A 20 16.83 7.90 -6.22
N ALA A 21 16.65 8.71 -7.27
CA ALA A 21 16.05 10.04 -7.14
C ALA A 21 14.60 9.98 -6.63
N LEU A 22 13.83 8.95 -7.04
CA LEU A 22 12.48 8.71 -6.55
C LEU A 22 12.48 8.36 -5.05
N MET A 23 13.35 7.43 -4.63
CA MET A 23 13.47 7.04 -3.22
C MET A 23 13.92 8.21 -2.35
N ASP A 24 14.88 9.00 -2.82
CA ASP A 24 15.32 10.24 -2.15
C ASP A 24 14.18 11.24 -2.03
N SER A 25 13.34 11.36 -3.07
CA SER A 25 12.21 12.26 -3.06
C SER A 25 11.12 11.85 -2.09
N LEU A 26 10.75 10.57 -2.08
CA LEU A 26 9.75 10.05 -1.15
C LEU A 26 10.23 10.14 0.29
N SER A 27 11.49 9.79 0.56
CA SER A 27 12.05 9.77 1.91
C SER A 27 12.17 11.15 2.57
N ARG A 28 12.04 12.24 1.80
CA ARG A 28 11.98 13.61 2.36
C ARG A 28 10.68 13.90 3.10
N THR A 29 9.59 13.21 2.76
CA THR A 29 8.25 13.52 3.29
C THR A 29 7.49 12.31 3.81
N HIS A 30 7.87 11.10 3.40
CA HIS A 30 7.21 9.86 3.78
C HIS A 30 8.20 8.86 4.36
N GLU A 31 7.75 8.05 5.29
CA GLU A 31 8.46 6.83 5.64
C GLU A 31 8.25 5.81 4.52
N VAL A 32 9.34 5.34 3.90
CA VAL A 32 9.27 4.49 2.72
C VAL A 32 9.28 3.01 3.11
N VAL A 33 8.22 2.31 2.72
CA VAL A 33 8.08 0.85 2.83
C VAL A 33 8.45 0.24 1.48
N ALA A 34 9.68 -0.26 1.38
CA ALA A 34 10.12 -1.00 0.21
C ALA A 34 9.45 -2.39 0.16
N ILE A 35 8.87 -2.73 -0.99
CA ILE A 35 8.27 -4.04 -1.25
C ILE A 35 8.99 -4.78 -2.37
N THR A 36 8.99 -6.11 -2.29
CA THR A 36 9.63 -7.00 -3.27
C THR A 36 8.69 -7.34 -4.42
N TRP A 37 9.24 -7.90 -5.51
CA TRP A 37 8.44 -8.43 -6.63
C TRP A 37 7.35 -9.44 -6.21
N PRO A 38 7.64 -10.45 -5.37
CA PRO A 38 6.59 -11.33 -4.84
C PRO A 38 5.47 -10.58 -4.11
N GLN A 39 5.81 -9.53 -3.35
CA GLN A 39 4.82 -8.71 -2.66
C GLN A 39 4.00 -7.86 -3.65
N VAL A 40 4.62 -7.35 -4.71
CA VAL A 40 3.90 -6.67 -5.82
C VAL A 40 2.90 -7.61 -6.47
N GLN A 41 3.31 -8.84 -6.78
CA GLN A 41 2.44 -9.88 -7.35
C GLN A 41 1.30 -10.28 -6.40
N ALA A 42 1.52 -10.12 -5.10
CA ALA A 42 0.51 -10.29 -4.05
C ALA A 42 -0.28 -8.99 -3.75
N PHE A 43 -0.26 -8.01 -4.67
CA PHE A 43 -1.00 -6.74 -4.57
C PHE A 43 -0.61 -5.81 -3.42
N ALA A 44 0.56 -5.99 -2.78
CA ALA A 44 1.03 -5.12 -1.70
C ALA A 44 1.20 -3.64 -2.13
N GLY A 45 1.36 -3.38 -3.44
CA GLY A 45 1.40 -2.04 -4.00
C GLY A 45 0.03 -1.46 -4.40
N ASN A 46 -1.05 -2.21 -4.27
CA ASN A 46 -2.44 -1.87 -4.64
C ASN A 46 -3.30 -1.68 -3.37
N ILE A 47 -2.83 -0.79 -2.50
CA ILE A 47 -3.47 -0.44 -1.24
C ILE A 47 -3.79 1.06 -1.24
N LEU A 48 -4.72 1.50 -0.39
CA LEU A 48 -5.14 2.90 -0.35
C LEU A 48 -5.31 3.36 1.10
N GLU A 49 -4.84 4.58 1.39
CA GLU A 49 -5.17 5.26 2.64
C GLU A 49 -6.56 5.88 2.51
N VAL A 50 -7.42 5.63 3.48
CA VAL A 50 -8.76 6.21 3.60
C VAL A 50 -8.95 6.78 5.00
N VAL A 51 -10.04 7.51 5.22
CA VAL A 51 -10.41 8.01 6.54
C VAL A 51 -11.51 7.12 7.12
N ASP A 52 -11.29 6.60 8.32
CA ASP A 52 -12.29 5.78 9.01
C ASP A 52 -13.44 6.62 9.60
N ALA A 53 -14.43 5.95 10.18
CA ALA A 53 -15.59 6.63 10.78
C ALA A 53 -15.26 7.54 11.98
N ARG A 54 -14.03 7.47 12.53
CA ARG A 54 -13.52 8.31 13.62
C ARG A 54 -12.70 9.49 13.10
N GLY A 55 -12.52 9.62 11.77
CA GLY A 55 -11.67 10.64 11.18
C GLY A 55 -10.17 10.28 11.18
N LEU A 56 -9.82 9.01 11.40
CA LEU A 56 -8.43 8.55 11.49
C LEU A 56 -7.97 7.93 10.16
N PRO A 57 -6.72 8.19 9.72
CA PRO A 57 -6.15 7.51 8.56
C PRO A 57 -6.10 6.01 8.78
N ALA A 58 -6.56 5.24 7.81
CA ALA A 58 -6.61 3.79 7.81
C ALA A 58 -6.13 3.26 6.46
N MET A 59 -5.38 2.16 6.45
CA MET A 59 -4.91 1.57 5.20
C MET A 59 -5.80 0.39 4.83
N VAL A 60 -6.41 0.43 3.65
CA VAL A 60 -7.22 -0.67 3.11
C VAL A 60 -6.45 -1.48 2.08
N MET A 61 -6.57 -2.80 2.14
CA MET A 61 -5.85 -3.73 1.27
C MET A 61 -6.60 -5.07 1.11
N SER A 62 -6.16 -5.91 0.18
CA SER A 62 -6.66 -7.29 0.12
C SER A 62 -6.07 -8.14 1.24
N THR A 63 -6.74 -9.22 1.61
CA THR A 63 -6.18 -10.22 2.54
C THR A 63 -4.86 -10.82 2.00
N GLN A 64 -4.71 -10.91 0.68
CA GLN A 64 -3.47 -11.36 0.04
C GLN A 64 -2.33 -10.36 0.28
N ALA A 65 -2.56 -9.07 0.01
CA ALA A 65 -1.60 -8.01 0.28
C ALA A 65 -1.21 -7.94 1.76
N TYR A 66 -2.19 -8.01 2.66
CA TYR A 66 -1.94 -8.01 4.11
C TYR A 66 -1.02 -9.15 4.54
N ARG A 67 -1.23 -10.36 4.02
CA ARG A 67 -0.39 -11.53 4.33
C ARG A 67 1.00 -11.46 3.71
N ALA A 68 1.15 -10.73 2.59
CA ALA A 68 2.43 -10.57 1.91
C ALA A 68 3.38 -9.63 2.66
N PHE A 69 2.86 -8.66 3.42
CA PHE A 69 3.69 -7.77 4.25
C PHE A 69 4.35 -8.52 5.41
N THR A 70 5.60 -8.16 5.68
CA THR A 70 6.27 -8.55 6.93
C THR A 70 5.65 -7.80 8.11
N ASP A 71 5.81 -8.33 9.31
CA ASP A 71 5.30 -7.67 10.51
C ASP A 71 5.94 -6.28 10.72
N GLU A 72 7.19 -6.10 10.30
CA GLU A 72 7.83 -4.79 10.38
C GLU A 72 7.21 -3.78 9.40
N GLN A 73 6.93 -4.21 8.16
CA GLN A 73 6.24 -3.35 7.19
C GLN A 73 4.83 -2.98 7.69
N LYS A 74 4.10 -3.93 8.30
CA LYS A 74 2.79 -3.64 8.91
C LYS A 74 2.90 -2.61 10.03
N ARG A 75 3.87 -2.78 10.94
CA ARG A 75 4.11 -1.82 12.03
C ARG A 75 4.44 -0.43 11.51
N VAL A 76 5.23 -0.32 10.44
CA VAL A 76 5.51 0.97 9.78
C VAL A 76 4.22 1.60 9.29
N ILE A 77 3.40 0.86 8.53
CA ILE A 77 2.15 1.39 7.99
C ILE A 77 1.18 1.78 9.13
N GLU A 78 1.04 0.94 10.15
CA GLU A 78 0.16 1.20 11.32
C GLU A 78 0.53 2.47 12.09
N ARG A 79 1.82 2.84 12.17
CA ARG A 79 2.25 4.10 12.80
C ARG A 79 1.67 5.33 12.11
N HIS A 80 1.52 5.27 10.78
CA HIS A 80 0.95 6.36 9.97
C HIS A 80 -0.56 6.24 9.80
N CYS A 81 -1.12 5.05 10.05
CA CYS A 81 -2.55 4.76 9.91
C CYS A 81 -3.18 4.33 11.25
N PRO A 82 -3.42 5.25 12.20
CA PRO A 82 -3.98 4.93 13.53
C PRO A 82 -5.42 4.38 13.49
N GLY A 83 -6.13 4.55 12.37
CA GLY A 83 -7.41 3.90 12.08
C GLY A 83 -7.27 2.39 11.80
N GLY A 84 -6.05 1.89 11.61
CA GLY A 84 -5.71 0.48 11.48
C GLY A 84 -5.47 0.01 10.04
N LEU A 85 -5.06 -1.26 9.91
CA LEU A 85 -4.99 -1.97 8.64
C LEU A 85 -6.27 -2.79 8.46
N HIS A 86 -7.07 -2.45 7.45
CA HIS A 86 -8.30 -3.18 7.14
C HIS A 86 -8.09 -4.01 5.89
N HIS A 87 -8.48 -5.27 5.95
CA HIS A 87 -8.33 -6.17 4.82
C HIS A 87 -9.56 -7.05 4.59
N ALA A 88 -9.83 -7.33 3.32
CA ALA A 88 -10.91 -8.21 2.90
C ALA A 88 -10.43 -9.17 1.80
N PRO A 89 -10.97 -10.40 1.74
CA PRO A 89 -10.72 -11.27 0.60
C PRO A 89 -11.40 -10.69 -0.65
N VAL A 90 -10.64 -10.55 -1.73
CA VAL A 90 -11.11 -10.11 -3.07
C VAL A 90 -10.60 -11.07 -4.15
N ASP A 91 -10.51 -12.36 -3.81
CA ASP A 91 -9.82 -13.39 -4.59
C ASP A 91 -10.29 -13.48 -6.04
N THR A 92 -11.59 -13.30 -6.29
CA THR A 92 -12.16 -13.31 -7.65
C THR A 92 -11.59 -12.18 -8.51
N LEU A 93 -11.48 -10.97 -7.97
CA LEU A 93 -10.93 -9.82 -8.68
C LEU A 93 -9.43 -9.98 -8.92
N GLU A 94 -8.69 -10.45 -7.93
CA GLU A 94 -7.24 -10.63 -8.02
C GLU A 94 -6.87 -11.74 -9.02
N ARG A 95 -7.61 -12.85 -9.03
CA ARG A 95 -7.28 -14.03 -9.85
C ARG A 95 -7.86 -13.99 -11.26
N ILE A 96 -9.02 -13.36 -11.44
CA ILE A 96 -9.73 -13.34 -12.73
C ILE A 96 -9.64 -11.97 -13.38
N GLY A 97 -9.80 -10.90 -12.61
CA GLY A 97 -9.83 -9.52 -13.11
C GLY A 97 -8.47 -8.83 -13.16
N GLY A 98 -7.46 -9.33 -12.44
CA GLY A 98 -6.14 -8.70 -12.31
C GLY A 98 -6.14 -7.39 -11.51
N GLY A 99 -7.20 -7.10 -10.75
CA GLY A 99 -7.34 -5.90 -9.93
C GLY A 99 -7.23 -6.18 -8.43
N GLY A 100 -6.80 -5.18 -7.66
CA GLY A 100 -6.75 -5.23 -6.19
C GLY A 100 -7.79 -4.32 -5.52
N VAL A 101 -7.73 -4.19 -4.20
CA VAL A 101 -8.72 -3.40 -3.41
C VAL A 101 -8.77 -1.94 -3.84
N ARG A 102 -7.63 -1.31 -4.09
CA ARG A 102 -7.61 0.10 -4.53
C ARG A 102 -8.35 0.30 -5.86
N CYS A 103 -8.34 -0.69 -6.75
CA CYS A 103 -9.06 -0.61 -8.03
C CYS A 103 -10.60 -0.60 -7.87
N CYS A 104 -11.11 -0.87 -6.66
CA CYS A 104 -12.54 -0.88 -6.34
C CYS A 104 -13.03 0.41 -5.68
N ILE A 105 -12.15 1.39 -5.46
CA ILE A 105 -12.42 2.60 -4.70
C ILE A 105 -12.13 3.82 -5.59
N ALA A 106 -13.09 4.72 -5.69
CA ALA A 106 -12.94 6.00 -6.37
C ALA A 106 -13.01 7.13 -5.35
N GLU A 107 -11.92 7.88 -5.20
CA GLU A 107 -11.87 9.08 -4.37
C GLU A 107 -12.66 10.20 -5.06
N LEU A 108 -13.56 10.84 -4.32
CA LEU A 108 -14.30 12.02 -4.78
C LEU A 108 -13.62 13.26 -4.19
N PHE A 109 -12.99 14.05 -5.04
CA PHE A 109 -12.27 15.28 -4.68
C PHE A 109 -13.14 16.52 -4.91
#